data_AF-A0A5E3X7M1-F1
#
_entry.id   AF-A0A5E3X7M1-F1
#
_cell.length_a   1.000
_cell.length_b   1.000
_cell.length_c   1.000
_cell.angle_alpha   90.00
_cell.angle_beta   90.00
_cell.angle_gamma   90.00
#
_symmetry.space_group_name_H-M   'P 1'
#
loop_
_entity.id
_entity.type
_entity.pdbx_description
1 polymer ?
#
loop_
_entity_poly.entity_id
_entity_poly.type
_entity_poly.pdbx_seq_one_letter_code
_entity_poly.pdbx_strand_id
1 'polypeptide(L)'
;MTSSSFDELLAEMHARLALGESSALSSIFGLDIAVQITFRIARHAWNLTPATARPTIDVFTKYCCSSTHATSITDYDGNSYGHLMRCVPFLSHPFIEYFDAPTYGIGTSAPYIVDAGIPAGYAAIPSTLFAPYAEGNPQRRSQSTQNHVPPLPIWFFEHDPRADDYSFGLSIERAYKGNTNILYGRRELNILKRKTSLKMRFNWPRHTSSEKQIRGTKKSPMHSIDRLAQLTAGAVRNFMIDQMTAFKGDRDAHPWSIGTGTGEIGVQDVLLLGVLFVSDGTAMPLLASCLKV
;
A
#
# COMPACT_ATOMS: atom_id res chain seq x y z
N MET A 1 2.01 -23.10 18.51
CA MET A 1 1.90 -21.67 18.85
C MET A 1 2.95 -21.39 19.90
N THR A 2 4.04 -20.71 19.53
CA THR A 2 4.99 -20.18 20.51
C THR A 2 4.29 -19.06 21.27
N SER A 3 4.33 -19.07 22.60
CA SER A 3 3.82 -17.96 23.41
C SER A 3 4.49 -16.67 22.92
N SER A 4 3.70 -15.74 22.36
CA SER A 4 4.19 -14.40 22.08
C SER A 4 4.59 -13.75 23.40
N SER A 5 5.68 -12.98 23.42
CA SER A 5 6.08 -12.29 24.65
C SER A 5 5.04 -11.22 25.00
N PHE A 6 4.96 -10.84 26.27
CA PHE A 6 4.04 -9.78 26.71
C PHE A 6 4.27 -8.46 25.94
N ASP A 7 5.53 -8.11 25.65
CA ASP A 7 5.88 -6.91 24.89
C ASP A 7 5.37 -6.96 23.44
N GLU A 8 5.35 -8.13 22.82
CA GLU A 8 4.81 -8.28 21.45
C GLU A 8 3.30 -8.07 21.41
N LEU A 9 2.58 -8.57 22.41
CA LEU A 9 1.13 -8.33 22.54
C LEU A 9 0.82 -6.85 22.72
N LEU A 10 1.61 -6.14 23.53
CA LEU A 10 1.48 -4.69 23.70
C LEU A 10 1.81 -3.93 22.41
N ALA A 11 2.85 -4.35 21.69
CA ALA A 11 3.19 -3.76 20.40
C ALA A 11 2.07 -3.95 19.35
N GLU A 12 1.45 -5.13 19.28
CA GLU A 12 0.27 -5.37 18.42
C GLU A 12 -0.93 -4.50 18.83
N MET A 13 -1.15 -4.31 20.14
CA MET A 13 -2.18 -3.38 20.63
C MET A 13 -1.90 -1.95 20.18
N HIS A 14 -0.65 -1.48 20.25
CA HIS A 14 -0.27 -0.15 19.74
C HIS A 14 -0.48 -0.03 18.23
N ALA A 15 -0.10 -1.05 17.45
CA ALA A 15 -0.38 -1.11 16.02
C ALA A 15 -1.89 -1.04 15.71
N ARG A 16 -2.71 -1.73 16.51
CA ARG A 16 -4.18 -1.67 16.39
C ARG A 16 -4.75 -0.30 16.72
N LEU A 17 -4.26 0.35 17.77
CA LEU A 17 -4.70 1.71 18.13
C LEU A 17 -4.28 2.76 17.10
N ALA A 18 -3.14 2.57 16.43
CA ALA A 18 -2.68 3.43 15.36
C ALA A 18 -3.56 3.34 14.10
N LEU A 19 -4.10 2.16 13.83
CA LEU A 19 -5.04 1.93 12.72
C LEU A 19 -6.44 2.42 13.11
N GLY A 20 -6.80 3.62 12.64
CA GLY A 20 -8.14 4.17 12.84
C GLY A 20 -9.22 3.48 11.99
N GLU A 21 -10.48 3.82 12.22
CA GLU A 21 -11.66 3.23 11.55
C GLU A 21 -11.66 3.41 10.02
N SER A 22 -10.96 4.41 9.50
CA SER A 22 -10.87 4.69 8.05
C SER A 22 -9.67 4.04 7.36
N SER A 23 -8.89 3.23 8.07
CA SER A 23 -7.68 2.53 7.57
C SER A 23 -7.94 1.81 6.25
N ALA A 24 -7.17 2.15 5.20
CA ALA A 24 -7.27 1.48 3.91
C ALA A 24 -6.84 0.01 4.02
N LEU A 25 -5.76 -0.30 4.74
CA LEU A 25 -5.34 -1.68 4.96
C LEU A 25 -6.43 -2.51 5.67
N SER A 26 -7.05 -1.97 6.72
CA SER A 26 -8.11 -2.66 7.46
C SER A 26 -9.37 -2.85 6.61
N SER A 27 -9.69 -1.86 5.77
CA SER A 27 -10.86 -1.92 4.89
C SER A 27 -10.65 -2.90 3.71
N ILE A 28 -9.42 -3.06 3.23
CA ILE A 28 -9.09 -3.97 2.12
C ILE A 28 -8.92 -5.40 2.65
N PHE A 29 -8.10 -5.62 3.67
CA PHE A 29 -7.67 -6.96 4.11
C PHE A 29 -8.31 -7.44 5.42
N GLY A 30 -9.04 -6.58 6.12
CA GLY A 30 -9.50 -6.81 7.49
C GLY A 30 -8.51 -6.31 8.54
N LEU A 31 -9.03 -5.92 9.71
CA LEU A 31 -8.26 -5.31 10.79
C LEU A 31 -7.10 -6.17 11.28
N ASP A 32 -7.30 -7.47 11.46
CA ASP A 32 -6.24 -8.34 11.98
C ASP A 32 -5.04 -8.44 11.03
N ILE A 33 -5.29 -8.48 9.71
CA ILE A 33 -4.22 -8.48 8.71
C ILE A 33 -3.52 -7.12 8.68
N ALA A 34 -4.27 -6.02 8.78
CA ALA A 34 -3.69 -4.69 8.86
C ALA A 34 -2.78 -4.52 10.09
N VAL A 35 -3.23 -4.99 11.26
CA VAL A 35 -2.43 -5.01 12.51
C VAL A 35 -1.16 -5.81 12.32
N GLN A 36 -1.24 -7.00 11.71
CA GLN A 36 -0.07 -7.82 11.42
C GLN A 36 0.93 -7.12 10.49
N ILE A 37 0.45 -6.42 9.45
CA ILE A 37 1.30 -5.63 8.55
C ILE A 37 1.98 -4.50 9.32
N THR A 38 1.23 -3.70 10.08
CA THR A 38 1.76 -2.58 10.88
C THR A 38 2.78 -3.06 11.92
N PHE A 39 2.47 -4.15 12.63
CA PHE A 39 3.39 -4.74 13.59
C PHE A 39 4.67 -5.25 12.91
N ARG A 40 4.57 -5.86 11.72
CA ARG A 40 5.74 -6.29 10.94
C ARG A 40 6.61 -5.10 10.51
N ILE A 41 6.01 -3.96 10.16
CA ILE A 41 6.72 -2.70 9.88
C ILE A 41 7.50 -2.26 11.12
N ALA A 42 6.85 -2.18 12.27
CA ALA A 42 7.50 -1.79 13.52
C ALA A 42 8.63 -2.74 13.91
N ARG A 43 8.40 -4.05 13.86
CA ARG A 43 9.41 -5.08 14.15
C ARG A 43 10.61 -4.99 13.19
N HIS A 44 10.38 -4.71 11.91
CA HIS A 44 11.47 -4.54 10.95
C HIS A 44 12.37 -3.36 11.32
N ALA A 45 11.80 -2.18 11.53
CA ALA A 45 12.53 -1.00 11.96
C ALA A 45 13.24 -1.19 13.32
N TRP A 46 12.57 -1.85 14.27
CA TRP A 46 13.14 -2.20 15.57
C TRP A 46 14.39 -3.09 15.44
N ASN A 47 14.35 -4.10 14.56
CA ASN A 47 15.49 -4.97 14.28
C ASN A 47 16.68 -4.25 13.64
N LEU A 48 16.43 -3.17 12.90
CA LEU A 48 17.48 -2.30 12.33
C LEU A 48 18.06 -1.32 13.35
N THR A 49 17.39 -1.10 14.48
CA THR A 49 17.87 -0.21 15.53
C THR A 49 19.07 -0.84 16.27
N PRO A 50 20.19 -0.12 16.49
CA PRO A 50 21.36 -0.65 17.18
C PRO A 50 21.04 -1.26 18.53
N ALA A 51 21.56 -2.46 18.83
CA ALA A 51 21.23 -3.19 20.05
C ALA A 51 21.50 -2.40 21.35
N THR A 52 22.49 -1.51 21.35
CA THR A 52 22.84 -0.66 22.50
C THR A 52 21.82 0.43 22.80
N ALA A 53 20.98 0.80 21.83
CA ALA A 53 19.98 1.86 21.94
C ALA A 53 18.56 1.34 21.69
N ARG A 54 18.39 0.02 21.55
CA ARG A 54 17.13 -0.62 21.17
C ARG A 54 16.22 -0.73 22.41
N PRO A 55 15.09 0.01 22.47
CA PRO A 55 14.12 -0.16 23.56
C PRO A 55 13.38 -1.50 23.41
N THR A 56 12.46 -1.81 24.32
CA THR A 56 11.51 -2.92 24.11
C THR A 56 10.61 -2.64 22.90
N ILE A 57 10.10 -3.69 22.25
CA ILE A 57 9.35 -3.55 20.99
C ILE A 57 8.02 -2.81 21.18
N ASP A 58 7.39 -2.92 22.35
CA ASP A 58 6.16 -2.18 22.71
C ASP A 58 6.42 -0.67 22.77
N VAL A 59 7.47 -0.26 23.49
CA VAL A 59 7.86 1.15 23.64
C VAL A 59 8.24 1.73 22.28
N PHE A 60 9.00 0.96 21.47
CA PHE A 60 9.34 1.36 20.10
C PHE A 60 8.09 1.57 19.24
N THR A 61 7.18 0.58 19.24
CA THR A 61 5.98 0.61 18.39
C THR A 61 5.05 1.75 18.82
N LYS A 62 4.85 1.95 20.12
CA LYS A 62 4.07 3.07 20.67
C LYS A 62 4.61 4.43 20.21
N TYR A 63 5.93 4.61 20.26
CA TYR A 63 6.56 5.86 19.89
C TYR A 63 6.51 6.10 18.38
N CYS A 64 6.90 5.10 17.57
CA CYS A 64 6.97 5.25 16.13
C CYS A 64 5.59 5.33 15.45
N CYS A 65 4.59 4.59 15.93
CA CYS A 65 3.25 4.50 15.32
C CYS A 65 2.21 5.44 15.94
N SER A 66 2.61 6.47 16.69
CA SER A 66 1.64 7.35 17.37
C SER A 66 0.74 8.09 16.36
N SER A 67 -0.58 7.94 16.51
CA SER A 67 -1.62 8.48 15.62
C SER A 67 -1.77 10.01 15.64
N THR A 68 -0.89 10.72 16.35
CA THR A 68 -1.12 12.09 16.83
C THR A 68 -0.49 13.20 15.99
N HIS A 69 0.04 12.91 14.80
CA HIS A 69 0.72 13.93 14.01
C HIS A 69 -0.01 14.19 12.70
N ALA A 70 -0.60 15.39 12.59
CA ALA A 70 -0.86 15.99 11.30
C ALA A 70 0.49 16.16 10.60
N THR A 71 0.82 15.25 9.69
CA THR A 71 2.08 15.29 8.97
C THR A 71 1.98 16.38 7.91
N SER A 72 2.72 17.47 8.09
CA SER A 72 2.95 18.42 7.00
C SER A 72 3.68 17.68 5.88
N ILE A 73 3.10 17.68 4.69
CA ILE A 73 3.76 17.16 3.50
C ILE A 73 4.76 18.19 3.05
N THR A 74 5.95 17.73 2.73
CA THR A 74 6.94 18.57 2.04
C THR A 74 7.67 17.75 1.00
N ASP A 75 7.83 18.21 -0.22
CA ASP A 75 8.62 17.47 -1.22
C ASP A 75 10.13 17.51 -0.92
N TYR A 76 10.92 16.97 -1.86
CA TYR A 76 12.38 17.03 -1.82
C TYR A 76 12.94 18.45 -1.85
N ASP A 77 12.22 19.39 -2.44
CA ASP A 77 12.62 20.79 -2.58
C ASP A 77 12.22 21.61 -1.35
N GLY A 78 11.60 20.98 -0.35
CA GLY A 78 11.15 21.62 0.89
C GLY A 78 9.87 22.44 0.71
N ASN A 79 9.18 22.33 -0.42
CA ASN A 79 7.91 22.98 -0.65
C ASN A 79 6.88 22.35 0.29
N SER A 80 6.18 23.17 1.08
CA SER A 80 5.11 22.71 1.95
C SER A 80 3.79 22.67 1.22
N TYR A 81 3.01 21.66 1.55
CA TYR A 81 1.98 21.12 0.70
C TYR A 81 0.72 20.73 1.48
N GLY A 82 0.53 21.38 2.63
CA GLY A 82 -0.57 21.08 3.54
C GLY A 82 -0.33 19.83 4.38
N HIS A 83 -1.40 19.31 4.97
CA HIS A 83 -1.36 18.20 5.91
C HIS A 83 -2.05 16.96 5.33
N LEU A 84 -1.41 15.79 5.44
CA LEU A 84 -2.10 14.52 5.20
C LEU A 84 -3.09 14.25 6.32
N MET A 85 -4.35 14.51 6.07
CA MET A 85 -5.41 14.09 6.98
C MET A 85 -5.60 12.57 6.89
N ARG A 86 -5.88 11.94 8.03
CA ARG A 86 -6.22 10.50 8.15
C ARG A 86 -5.10 9.53 7.73
N CYS A 87 -3.84 9.92 7.80
CA CYS A 87 -2.73 8.99 7.65
C CYS A 87 -2.24 8.44 8.99
N VAL A 88 -1.66 7.24 8.95
CA VAL A 88 -0.98 6.61 10.08
C VAL A 88 0.53 6.79 9.85
N PRO A 89 1.16 7.79 10.51
CA PRO A 89 2.59 8.02 10.34
C PRO A 89 3.40 6.95 11.06
N PHE A 90 4.61 6.72 10.57
CA PHE A 90 5.65 5.97 11.26
C PHE A 90 6.91 6.82 11.32
N LEU A 91 7.27 7.28 12.52
CA LEU A 91 8.42 8.16 12.70
C LEU A 91 9.70 7.45 12.24
N SER A 92 10.41 8.08 11.30
CA SER A 92 11.74 7.65 10.92
C SER A 92 12.76 8.02 11.99
N HIS A 93 13.92 7.40 11.93
CA HIS A 93 15.06 7.78 12.75
C HIS A 93 16.08 8.54 11.87
N PRO A 94 16.65 9.66 12.33
CA PRO A 94 17.47 10.55 11.50
C PRO A 94 18.70 9.88 10.88
N PHE A 95 19.19 8.81 11.50
CA PHE A 95 20.40 8.11 11.09
C PHE A 95 20.14 6.70 10.55
N ILE A 96 18.88 6.26 10.47
CA ILE A 96 18.55 4.89 10.05
C ILE A 96 17.42 4.95 9.02
N GLU A 97 17.74 4.60 7.78
CA GLU A 97 16.73 4.35 6.76
C GLU A 97 16.10 2.99 7.03
N TYR A 98 14.84 2.98 7.48
CA TYR A 98 14.13 1.76 7.80
C TYR A 98 13.53 1.08 6.57
N PHE A 99 13.08 1.87 5.59
CA PHE A 99 12.30 1.37 4.48
C PHE A 99 12.69 2.05 3.17
N ASP A 100 12.63 1.28 2.09
CA ASP A 100 12.74 1.74 0.71
C ASP A 100 11.41 2.36 0.25
N ALA A 101 11.04 3.49 0.85
CA ALA A 101 9.79 4.21 0.60
C ALA A 101 9.96 5.72 0.86
N PRO A 102 9.09 6.59 0.31
CA PRO A 102 9.10 8.01 0.63
C PRO A 102 8.90 8.29 2.12
N THR A 103 9.62 9.29 2.61
CA THR A 103 9.34 9.97 3.88
C THR A 103 8.68 11.29 3.57
N TYR A 104 7.64 11.64 4.32
CA TYR A 104 6.77 12.79 4.06
C TYR A 104 7.02 13.85 5.13
N GLY A 105 7.90 14.82 4.86
CA GLY A 105 8.27 15.89 5.81
C GLY A 105 9.73 16.35 5.65
N ILE A 106 10.10 17.44 6.34
CA ILE A 106 11.46 18.01 6.32
C ILE A 106 12.22 17.60 7.58
N GLY A 107 13.51 17.34 7.42
CA GLY A 107 14.47 17.25 8.51
C GLY A 107 14.56 15.88 9.15
N THR A 108 14.97 15.85 10.41
CA THR A 108 15.36 14.63 11.15
C THR A 108 14.20 13.75 11.60
N SER A 109 12.95 14.15 11.31
CA SER A 109 11.73 13.49 11.79
C SER A 109 10.71 13.26 10.67
N ALA A 110 11.14 13.06 9.43
CA ALA A 110 10.23 12.84 8.30
C ALA A 110 9.57 11.45 8.39
N PRO A 111 8.26 11.32 8.69
CA PRO A 111 7.63 10.02 8.85
C PRO A 111 7.48 9.27 7.52
N TYR A 112 7.47 7.95 7.61
CA TYR A 112 6.87 7.09 6.60
C TYR A 112 5.35 7.05 6.79
N ILE A 113 4.60 6.63 5.77
CA ILE A 113 3.15 6.44 5.87
C ILE A 113 2.87 4.93 5.88
N VAL A 114 2.38 4.44 7.02
CA VAL A 114 2.00 3.03 7.18
C VAL A 114 0.68 2.76 6.49
N ASP A 115 -0.27 3.65 6.69
CA ASP A 115 -1.62 3.54 6.17
C ASP A 115 -2.24 4.91 5.96
N ALA A 116 -3.32 4.95 5.17
CA ALA A 116 -4.05 6.16 4.87
C ALA A 116 -5.56 5.90 4.87
N GLY A 117 -6.33 6.95 5.14
CA GLY A 117 -7.78 6.91 5.15
C GLY A 117 -8.36 6.81 3.75
N ILE A 118 -9.38 5.98 3.53
CA ILE A 118 -10.07 5.93 2.23
C ILE A 118 -10.63 7.32 1.85
N PRO A 119 -10.43 7.79 0.60
CA PRO A 119 -10.96 9.08 0.16
C PRO A 119 -12.48 9.15 0.29
N ALA A 120 -13.00 10.34 0.59
CA ALA A 120 -14.45 10.55 0.68
C ALA A 120 -15.15 10.19 -0.64
N GLY A 121 -16.30 9.51 -0.57
CA GLY A 121 -17.04 9.05 -1.74
C GLY A 121 -16.53 7.73 -2.36
N TYR A 122 -15.46 7.16 -1.80
CA TYR A 122 -14.92 5.86 -2.21
C TYR A 122 -15.06 4.82 -1.10
N ALA A 123 -15.16 3.56 -1.50
CA ALA A 123 -15.09 2.40 -0.63
C ALA A 123 -13.89 1.54 -1.02
N ALA A 124 -13.13 1.05 -0.05
CA ALA A 124 -12.05 0.10 -0.29
C ALA A 124 -12.60 -1.17 -0.95
N ILE A 125 -11.94 -1.67 -1.99
CA ILE A 125 -12.28 -2.95 -2.60
C ILE A 125 -11.66 -4.06 -1.74
N PRO A 126 -12.46 -4.92 -1.07
CA PRO A 126 -11.93 -5.97 -0.23
C PRO A 126 -11.07 -6.95 -1.03
N SER A 127 -10.01 -7.47 -0.42
CA SER A 127 -9.13 -8.43 -1.07
C SER A 127 -8.53 -9.39 -0.04
N THR A 128 -8.25 -10.62 -0.46
CA THR A 128 -7.53 -11.59 0.39
C THR A 128 -6.04 -11.42 0.17
N LEU A 129 -5.29 -11.13 1.24
CA LEU A 129 -3.84 -10.98 1.17
C LEU A 129 -3.19 -12.28 0.63
N PHE A 130 -2.37 -12.14 -0.40
CA PHE A 130 -1.65 -13.27 -0.96
C PHE A 130 -0.54 -13.75 -0.02
N ALA A 131 -0.59 -15.03 0.36
CA ALA A 131 0.44 -15.69 1.16
C ALA A 131 1.24 -16.68 0.30
N PRO A 132 2.51 -16.39 -0.03
CA PRO A 132 3.36 -17.32 -0.77
C PRO A 132 3.53 -18.64 -0.01
N TYR A 133 3.49 -19.77 -0.74
CA TYR A 133 3.74 -21.12 -0.23
C TYR A 133 2.77 -21.64 0.83
N ALA A 134 1.55 -21.10 0.90
CA ALA A 134 0.53 -21.50 1.87
C ALA A 134 0.22 -23.02 1.84
N GLU A 135 0.33 -23.67 0.68
CA GLU A 135 -0.11 -25.05 0.47
C GLU A 135 0.94 -26.14 0.81
N GLY A 136 2.23 -25.80 0.98
CA GLY A 136 3.30 -26.82 1.05
C GLY A 136 4.07 -26.91 2.36
N ASN A 137 4.48 -25.77 2.94
CA ASN A 137 5.14 -25.70 4.24
C ASN A 137 4.99 -24.26 4.79
N PRO A 138 3.80 -23.93 5.30
CA PRO A 138 3.36 -22.54 5.45
C PRO A 138 4.16 -21.74 6.47
N GLN A 139 4.75 -22.38 7.49
CA GLN A 139 5.35 -21.62 8.59
C GLN A 139 6.77 -21.14 8.29
N ARG A 140 7.75 -22.02 8.04
CA ARG A 140 9.15 -21.57 7.91
C ARG A 140 9.45 -20.82 6.61
N ARG A 141 8.96 -21.34 5.47
CA ARG A 141 9.28 -20.75 4.14
C ARG A 141 8.52 -19.45 3.90
N SER A 142 7.27 -19.37 4.34
CA SER A 142 6.48 -18.14 4.21
C SER A 142 7.04 -17.04 5.12
N GLN A 143 7.37 -17.35 6.39
CA GLN A 143 8.00 -16.38 7.30
C GLN A 143 9.35 -15.87 6.77
N SER A 144 10.22 -16.76 6.29
CA SER A 144 11.50 -16.36 5.72
C SER A 144 11.30 -15.45 4.50
N THR A 145 10.35 -15.77 3.63
CA THR A 145 10.02 -14.92 2.47
C THR A 145 9.52 -13.55 2.92
N GLN A 146 8.59 -13.50 3.88
CA GLN A 146 8.02 -12.26 4.39
C GLN A 146 9.05 -11.36 5.08
N ASN A 147 10.09 -11.93 5.70
CA ASN A 147 11.16 -11.16 6.34
C ASN A 147 12.06 -10.42 5.35
N HIS A 148 12.12 -10.86 4.09
CA HIS A 148 12.93 -10.24 3.04
C HIS A 148 12.14 -9.24 2.19
N VAL A 149 10.83 -9.16 2.36
CA VAL A 149 9.96 -8.26 1.60
C VAL A 149 9.72 -7.01 2.43
N PRO A 150 9.95 -5.80 1.87
CA PRO A 150 9.65 -4.55 2.55
C PRO A 150 8.20 -4.58 3.04
N PRO A 151 7.97 -4.44 4.35
CA PRO A 151 6.64 -4.63 4.91
C PRO A 151 5.74 -3.42 4.66
N LEU A 152 6.31 -2.28 4.28
CA LEU A 152 5.64 -0.99 4.11
C LEU A 152 5.00 -0.88 2.71
N PRO A 153 3.68 -0.60 2.62
CA PRO A 153 3.04 -0.29 1.35
C PRO A 153 3.62 0.98 0.70
N ILE A 154 3.65 1.03 -0.62
CA ILE A 154 3.92 2.27 -1.37
C ILE A 154 2.58 2.92 -1.70
N TRP A 155 2.25 4.00 -0.99
CA TRP A 155 1.04 4.79 -1.20
C TRP A 155 1.23 5.84 -2.27
N PHE A 156 0.19 6.10 -3.05
CA PHE A 156 0.20 7.12 -4.09
C PHE A 156 -0.66 8.32 -3.67
N PHE A 157 -0.03 9.49 -3.66
CA PHE A 157 -0.68 10.78 -3.46
C PHE A 157 -0.47 11.62 -4.70
N GLU A 158 -1.54 12.19 -5.26
CA GLU A 158 -1.47 13.08 -6.41
C GLU A 158 -1.60 14.53 -5.96
N HIS A 159 -0.65 15.37 -6.38
CA HIS A 159 -0.69 16.81 -6.19
C HIS A 159 -1.66 17.44 -7.19
N ASP A 160 -2.68 18.15 -6.71
CA ASP A 160 -3.54 18.96 -7.56
C ASP A 160 -2.91 20.36 -7.75
N PRO A 161 -2.39 20.68 -8.96
CA PRO A 161 -1.78 21.99 -9.22
C PRO A 161 -2.76 23.15 -9.12
N ARG A 162 -4.07 22.90 -8.99
CA ARG A 162 -5.11 23.95 -8.88
C ARG A 162 -5.55 24.22 -7.44
N ALA A 163 -5.28 23.31 -6.51
CA ALA A 163 -5.87 23.36 -5.17
C ALA A 163 -4.85 23.48 -4.03
N ASP A 164 -3.54 23.53 -4.32
CA ASP A 164 -2.46 23.43 -3.33
C ASP A 164 -2.68 22.27 -2.31
N ASP A 165 -3.36 21.22 -2.77
CA ASP A 165 -3.83 20.09 -1.96
C ASP A 165 -3.51 18.76 -2.65
N TYR A 166 -3.67 17.67 -1.90
CA TYR A 166 -3.36 16.33 -2.30
C TYR A 166 -4.60 15.45 -2.30
N SER A 167 -4.69 14.63 -3.33
CA SER A 167 -5.64 13.53 -3.34
C SER A 167 -4.90 12.22 -3.04
N PHE A 168 -5.48 11.42 -2.16
CA PHE A 168 -5.01 10.06 -1.93
C PHE A 168 -5.59 9.12 -2.98
N GLY A 169 -4.70 8.40 -3.66
CA GLY A 169 -5.03 7.50 -4.76
C GLY A 169 -5.06 8.16 -6.13
N LEU A 170 -4.96 7.33 -7.17
CA LEU A 170 -4.88 7.75 -8.56
C LEU A 170 -6.03 7.18 -9.37
N SER A 171 -6.68 8.01 -10.20
CA SER A 171 -7.60 7.50 -11.22
C SER A 171 -6.87 6.54 -12.15
N ILE A 172 -7.39 5.32 -12.31
CA ILE A 172 -6.79 4.31 -13.21
C ILE A 172 -6.63 4.87 -14.62
N GLU A 173 -7.66 5.56 -15.13
CA GLU A 173 -7.69 6.18 -16.46
C GLU A 173 -6.57 7.18 -16.70
N ARG A 174 -6.27 8.00 -15.70
CA ARG A 174 -5.22 9.03 -15.79
C ARG A 174 -3.85 8.42 -15.58
N ALA A 175 -3.72 7.56 -14.57
CA ALA A 175 -2.46 6.92 -14.20
C ALA A 175 -1.89 6.03 -15.31
N TYR A 176 -2.71 5.21 -15.98
CA TYR A 176 -2.18 4.34 -17.05
C TYR A 176 -1.62 5.13 -18.24
N LYS A 177 -2.19 6.32 -18.52
CA LYS A 177 -1.73 7.26 -19.56
C LYS A 177 -0.46 8.00 -19.14
N GLY A 178 -0.07 7.94 -17.87
CA GLY A 178 1.03 8.72 -17.32
C GLY A 178 0.65 10.19 -17.06
N ASN A 179 -0.65 10.49 -16.99
CA ASN A 179 -1.17 11.85 -16.82
C ASN A 179 -1.47 12.16 -15.35
N THR A 180 -0.49 11.90 -14.49
CA THR A 180 -0.58 12.07 -13.03
C THR A 180 0.59 12.86 -12.51
N ASN A 181 0.36 13.66 -11.48
CA ASN A 181 1.41 14.40 -10.78
C ASN A 181 1.63 13.78 -9.39
N ILE A 182 2.29 12.62 -9.35
CA ILE A 182 2.42 11.84 -8.11
C ILE A 182 3.51 12.46 -7.24
N LEU A 183 3.18 12.68 -5.98
CA LEU A 183 4.13 13.12 -4.97
C LEU A 183 5.28 12.11 -4.85
N TYR A 184 6.51 12.61 -4.91
CA TYR A 184 7.73 11.78 -5.00
C TYR A 184 7.76 10.82 -6.19
N GLY A 185 7.04 11.12 -7.27
CA GLY A 185 6.98 10.27 -8.48
C GLY A 185 8.34 9.88 -9.06
N ARG A 186 9.32 10.80 -8.96
CA ARG A 186 10.72 10.58 -9.41
C ARG A 186 11.57 9.75 -8.45
N ARG A 187 11.12 9.50 -7.21
CA ARG A 187 11.88 8.70 -6.25
C ARG A 187 12.07 7.28 -6.80
N GLU A 188 13.31 6.84 -6.80
CA GLU A 188 13.64 5.46 -7.16
C GLU A 188 13.50 4.54 -5.94
N LEU A 189 12.94 3.36 -6.17
CA LEU A 189 12.78 2.28 -5.22
C LEU A 189 13.91 1.26 -5.46
N ASN A 190 14.81 1.13 -4.48
CA ASN A 190 15.93 0.19 -4.51
C ASN A 190 15.51 -1.26 -4.74
N ILE A 191 14.37 -1.70 -4.18
CA ILE A 191 13.81 -3.04 -4.38
C ILE A 191 13.54 -3.33 -5.86
N LEU A 192 13.24 -2.30 -6.66
CA LEU A 192 12.93 -2.44 -8.08
C LEU A 192 14.13 -2.19 -8.99
N LYS A 193 15.25 -1.61 -8.51
CA LYS A 193 16.40 -1.23 -9.35
C LYS A 193 16.94 -2.38 -10.20
N ARG A 194 16.96 -3.61 -9.66
CA ARG A 194 17.45 -4.81 -10.35
C ARG A 194 16.35 -5.67 -10.98
N LYS A 195 15.08 -5.26 -10.86
CA LYS A 195 13.94 -6.04 -11.34
C LYS A 195 13.47 -5.52 -12.69
N THR A 196 13.43 -6.42 -13.68
CA THR A 196 12.86 -6.12 -15.00
C THR A 196 11.36 -6.34 -15.06
N SER A 197 10.79 -7.09 -14.12
CA SER A 197 9.37 -7.37 -14.06
C SER A 197 8.87 -7.61 -12.64
N LEU A 198 7.58 -7.39 -12.43
CA LEU A 198 6.86 -7.65 -11.20
C LEU A 198 5.50 -8.30 -11.53
N LYS A 199 5.08 -9.27 -10.72
CA LYS A 199 3.76 -9.89 -10.84
C LYS A 199 2.76 -9.13 -9.97
N MET A 200 1.69 -8.63 -10.57
CA MET A 200 0.55 -8.04 -9.88
C MET A 200 -0.51 -9.12 -9.67
N ARG A 201 -0.80 -9.43 -8.41
CA ARG A 201 -1.85 -10.38 -8.00
C ARG A 201 -3.15 -9.62 -7.74
N PHE A 202 -4.24 -10.10 -8.33
CA PHE A 202 -5.58 -9.56 -8.17
C PHE A 202 -6.47 -10.61 -7.50
N ASN A 203 -7.01 -10.25 -6.35
CA ASN A 203 -8.02 -11.04 -5.64
C ASN A 203 -9.23 -10.13 -5.42
N TRP A 204 -9.98 -9.89 -6.50
CA TRP A 204 -11.15 -9.03 -6.48
C TRP A 204 -12.39 -9.85 -6.04
N PRO A 205 -13.29 -9.32 -5.20
CA PRO A 205 -14.41 -10.09 -4.65
C PRO A 205 -15.30 -10.68 -5.74
N ARG A 206 -15.66 -11.97 -5.63
CA ARG A 206 -16.52 -12.69 -6.60
C ARG A 206 -15.93 -12.85 -8.01
N HIS A 207 -14.67 -12.48 -8.22
CA HIS A 207 -13.97 -12.65 -9.48
C HIS A 207 -12.84 -13.68 -9.32
N THR A 208 -12.53 -14.38 -10.41
CA THR A 208 -11.42 -15.34 -10.41
C THR A 208 -10.11 -14.60 -10.18
N SER A 209 -9.33 -15.07 -9.20
CA SER A 209 -7.98 -14.56 -8.95
C SER A 209 -7.15 -14.55 -10.22
N SER A 210 -6.43 -13.46 -10.44
CA SER A 210 -5.64 -13.27 -11.67
C SER A 210 -4.25 -12.76 -11.34
N GLU A 211 -3.31 -13.02 -12.23
CA GLU A 211 -1.95 -12.49 -12.16
C GLU A 211 -1.66 -11.75 -13.48
N LYS A 212 -1.16 -10.52 -13.37
CA LYS A 212 -0.66 -9.75 -14.51
C LYS A 212 0.79 -9.41 -14.29
N GLN A 213 1.64 -9.64 -15.28
CA GLN A 213 3.04 -9.25 -15.20
C GLN A 213 3.21 -7.82 -15.75
N ILE A 214 3.75 -6.92 -14.92
CA ILE A 214 4.23 -5.62 -15.37
C ILE A 214 5.73 -5.69 -15.65
N ARG A 215 6.20 -4.94 -16.65
CA ARG A 215 7.60 -4.97 -17.09
C ARG A 215 8.13 -3.56 -17.33
N GLY A 216 9.28 -3.27 -16.74
CA GLY A 216 10.08 -2.12 -17.14
C GLY A 216 10.83 -2.41 -18.44
N THR A 217 11.25 -1.36 -19.14
CA THR A 217 12.16 -1.47 -20.29
C THR A 217 13.50 -0.80 -19.95
N LYS A 218 14.55 -1.04 -20.74
CA LYS A 218 15.84 -0.34 -20.55
C LYS A 218 15.71 1.18 -20.61
N LYS A 219 14.79 1.70 -21.44
CA LYS A 219 14.54 3.14 -21.62
C LYS A 219 13.56 3.72 -20.59
N SER A 220 12.77 2.86 -19.95
CA SER A 220 11.75 3.24 -18.98
C SER A 220 11.66 2.14 -17.91
N PRO A 221 12.65 2.09 -17.01
CA PRO A 221 12.71 1.10 -15.95
C PRO A 221 11.60 1.33 -14.92
N MET A 222 11.18 0.28 -14.23
CA MET A 222 10.05 0.30 -13.30
C MET A 222 10.38 0.88 -11.92
N HIS A 223 11.62 1.31 -11.70
CA HIS A 223 12.09 1.62 -10.35
C HIS A 223 11.60 2.96 -9.82
N SER A 224 11.02 3.86 -10.62
CA SER A 224 10.41 5.07 -10.07
C SER A 224 8.98 4.84 -9.61
N ILE A 225 8.53 5.60 -8.60
CA ILE A 225 7.15 5.55 -8.09
C ILE A 225 6.14 5.84 -9.20
N ASP A 226 6.40 6.86 -10.02
CA ASP A 226 5.54 7.21 -11.17
C ASP A 226 5.35 6.02 -12.11
N ARG A 227 6.47 5.36 -12.45
CA ARG A 227 6.44 4.28 -13.40
C ARG A 227 5.78 3.03 -12.82
N LEU A 228 6.02 2.73 -11.54
CA LEU A 228 5.34 1.67 -10.82
C LEU A 228 3.81 1.90 -10.82
N ALA A 229 3.36 3.11 -10.49
CA ALA A 229 1.95 3.49 -10.48
C ALA A 229 1.31 3.35 -11.86
N GLN A 230 1.95 3.89 -12.91
CA GLN A 230 1.46 3.80 -14.28
C GLN A 230 1.31 2.35 -14.75
N LEU A 231 2.34 1.53 -14.54
CA LEU A 231 2.33 0.12 -14.95
C LEU A 231 1.28 -0.68 -14.17
N THR A 232 1.15 -0.40 -12.87
CA THR A 232 0.13 -1.02 -12.02
C THR A 232 -1.28 -0.64 -12.46
N ALA A 233 -1.54 0.64 -12.73
CA ALA A 233 -2.82 1.10 -13.27
C ALA A 233 -3.16 0.42 -14.60
N GLY A 234 -2.19 0.26 -15.50
CA GLY A 234 -2.36 -0.51 -16.73
C GLY A 234 -2.72 -1.98 -16.47
N ALA A 235 -2.08 -2.62 -15.48
CA ALA A 235 -2.40 -3.99 -15.09
C ALA A 235 -3.81 -4.12 -14.49
N VAL A 236 -4.24 -3.17 -13.65
CA VAL A 236 -5.60 -3.12 -13.09
C VAL A 236 -6.63 -2.97 -14.22
N ARG A 237 -6.42 -2.02 -15.14
CA ARG A 237 -7.30 -1.82 -16.29
C ARG A 237 -7.44 -3.09 -17.12
N ASN A 238 -6.33 -3.75 -17.44
CA ASN A 238 -6.35 -4.98 -18.24
C ASN A 238 -7.04 -6.12 -17.47
N PHE A 239 -6.80 -6.26 -16.17
CA PHE A 239 -7.51 -7.22 -15.33
C PHE A 239 -9.03 -6.99 -15.41
N MET A 240 -9.50 -5.77 -15.24
CA MET A 240 -10.94 -5.46 -15.29
C MET A 240 -11.56 -5.80 -16.66
N ILE A 241 -10.87 -5.45 -17.76
CA ILE A 241 -11.33 -5.79 -19.12
C ILE A 241 -11.44 -7.31 -19.31
N ASP A 242 -10.46 -8.07 -18.83
CA ASP A 242 -10.48 -9.52 -18.92
C ASP A 242 -11.64 -10.12 -18.11
N GLN A 243 -11.95 -9.56 -16.93
CA GLN A 243 -13.09 -9.99 -16.12
C GLN A 243 -14.45 -9.68 -16.78
N MET A 244 -14.55 -8.57 -17.52
CA MET A 244 -15.76 -8.24 -18.28
C MET A 244 -15.98 -9.22 -19.45
N THR A 245 -14.90 -9.68 -20.10
CA THR A 245 -15.01 -10.60 -21.26
C THR A 245 -15.20 -12.06 -20.86
N ALA A 246 -14.63 -12.48 -19.72
CA ALA A 246 -14.69 -13.86 -19.26
C ALA A 246 -16.06 -14.27 -18.70
N PHE A 247 -16.89 -13.32 -18.25
CA PHE A 247 -18.17 -13.63 -17.61
C PHE A 247 -19.34 -13.38 -18.58
N LYS A 248 -20.12 -14.42 -18.88
CA LYS A 248 -21.29 -14.36 -19.79
C LYS A 248 -22.62 -14.79 -19.15
N GLY A 249 -22.65 -14.96 -17.81
CA GLY A 249 -23.84 -15.38 -17.06
C GLY A 249 -24.53 -14.23 -16.35
N ASP A 250 -25.78 -14.48 -15.93
CA ASP A 250 -26.55 -13.58 -15.07
C ASP A 250 -25.80 -13.43 -13.73
N ARG A 251 -25.43 -12.19 -13.38
CA ARG A 251 -24.77 -11.93 -12.10
C ARG A 251 -25.83 -11.60 -11.07
N ASP A 252 -25.80 -12.31 -9.95
CA ASP A 252 -26.40 -11.77 -8.74
C ASP A 252 -25.79 -10.39 -8.49
N ALA A 253 -26.65 -9.39 -8.31
CA ALA A 253 -26.20 -8.02 -8.07
C ALA A 253 -25.29 -7.99 -6.84
N HIS A 254 -24.02 -7.61 -7.04
CA HIS A 254 -23.02 -7.48 -5.99
C HIS A 254 -22.36 -6.11 -6.11
N PRO A 255 -22.11 -5.39 -4.99
CA PRO A 255 -21.49 -4.05 -5.03
C PRO A 255 -20.06 -4.01 -5.60
N TRP A 256 -19.47 -5.17 -5.92
CA TRP A 256 -18.12 -5.29 -6.46
C TRP A 256 -18.11 -5.91 -7.86
N SER A 257 -19.25 -5.99 -8.54
CA SER A 257 -19.31 -6.55 -9.89
C SER A 257 -18.59 -5.64 -10.90
N ILE A 258 -17.61 -6.18 -11.63
CA ILE A 258 -16.88 -5.41 -12.66
C ILE A 258 -17.65 -5.40 -13.97
N GLY A 259 -18.03 -4.23 -14.47
CA GLY A 259 -18.77 -4.12 -15.73
C GLY A 259 -19.11 -2.70 -16.14
N THR A 260 -20.11 -2.55 -17.00
CA THR A 260 -20.55 -1.24 -17.55
C THR A 260 -22.04 -0.97 -17.31
N GLY A 261 -22.76 -1.93 -16.73
CA GLY A 261 -24.17 -1.80 -16.37
C GLY A 261 -24.38 -0.98 -15.10
N THR A 262 -25.65 -0.72 -14.80
CA THR A 262 -26.07 -0.07 -13.54
C THR A 262 -25.65 -0.92 -12.34
N GLY A 263 -25.07 -0.28 -11.33
CA GLY A 263 -24.55 -0.96 -10.13
C GLY A 263 -23.23 -1.72 -10.35
N GLU A 264 -22.64 -1.67 -11.55
CA GLU A 264 -21.33 -2.25 -11.84
C GLU A 264 -20.21 -1.22 -11.77
N ILE A 265 -19.02 -1.69 -11.42
CA ILE A 265 -17.79 -0.89 -11.31
C ILE A 265 -17.04 -0.94 -12.64
N GLY A 266 -16.95 0.21 -13.29
CA GLY A 266 -16.10 0.45 -14.45
C GLY A 266 -14.70 0.91 -14.05
N VAL A 267 -13.78 0.95 -15.01
CA VAL A 267 -12.38 1.38 -14.79
C VAL A 267 -12.29 2.81 -14.26
N GLN A 268 -13.17 3.69 -14.73
CA GLN A 268 -13.28 5.09 -14.33
C GLN A 268 -13.70 5.27 -12.87
N ASP A 269 -14.32 4.25 -12.28
CA ASP A 269 -14.85 4.29 -10.92
C ASP A 269 -13.81 3.84 -9.89
N VAL A 270 -12.60 3.45 -10.32
CA VAL A 270 -11.56 2.86 -9.47
C VAL A 270 -10.40 3.83 -9.26
N LEU A 271 -9.95 3.89 -8.00
CA LEU A 271 -8.69 4.51 -7.59
C LEU A 271 -7.64 3.45 -7.27
N LEU A 272 -6.42 3.69 -7.73
CA LEU A 272 -5.21 3.00 -7.28
C LEU A 272 -4.62 3.75 -6.09
N LEU A 273 -4.81 3.22 -4.89
CA LEU A 273 -4.33 3.81 -3.64
C LEU A 273 -2.83 3.59 -3.43
N GLY A 274 -2.32 2.44 -3.85
CA GLY A 274 -0.95 2.04 -3.59
C GLY A 274 -0.63 0.62 -4.05
N VAL A 275 0.54 0.15 -3.67
CA VAL A 275 1.03 -1.20 -3.94
C VAL A 275 1.62 -1.81 -2.67
N LEU A 276 1.20 -3.03 -2.34
CA LEU A 276 1.77 -3.83 -1.25
C LEU A 276 2.61 -4.97 -1.82
N PHE A 277 3.90 -4.99 -1.52
CA PHE A 277 4.76 -6.12 -1.85
C PHE A 277 4.46 -7.29 -0.93
N VAL A 278 4.19 -8.46 -1.52
CA VAL A 278 3.81 -9.70 -0.80
C VAL A 278 4.86 -10.81 -0.99
N SER A 279 5.73 -10.67 -1.99
CA SER A 279 6.93 -11.47 -2.19
C SER A 279 7.97 -10.62 -2.93
N ASP A 280 9.20 -11.13 -3.05
CA ASP A 280 10.25 -10.43 -3.80
C ASP A 280 9.84 -10.17 -5.28
N GLY A 281 9.05 -11.05 -5.88
CA GLY A 281 8.61 -10.91 -7.28
C GLY A 281 7.14 -10.56 -7.46
N THR A 282 6.40 -10.27 -6.37
CA THR A 282 4.94 -10.17 -6.40
C THR A 282 4.44 -9.04 -5.52
N ALA A 283 3.49 -8.28 -6.07
CA ALA A 283 2.79 -7.23 -5.34
C ALA A 283 1.29 -7.30 -5.60
N MET A 284 0.52 -6.66 -4.72
CA MET A 284 -0.92 -6.49 -4.84
C MET A 284 -1.25 -5.01 -4.96
N PRO A 285 -2.11 -4.61 -5.91
CA PRO A 285 -2.61 -3.24 -5.94
C PRO A 285 -3.61 -3.06 -4.80
N LEU A 286 -3.58 -1.88 -4.17
CA LEU A 286 -4.52 -1.45 -3.17
C LEU A 286 -5.54 -0.55 -3.86
N LEU A 287 -6.82 -0.93 -3.83
CA LEU A 287 -7.84 -0.33 -4.69
C LEU A 287 -9.04 0.17 -3.87
N ALA A 288 -9.65 1.24 -4.34
CA ALA A 288 -10.95 1.71 -3.88
C ALA A 288 -11.84 2.04 -5.09
N SER A 289 -13.16 2.05 -4.89
CA SER A 289 -14.11 2.41 -5.94
C SER A 289 -15.23 3.30 -5.43
N CYS A 290 -15.73 4.21 -6.28
CA CYS A 290 -16.97 4.90 -6.02
C CYS A 290 -18.14 3.94 -6.31
N LEU A 291 -18.89 3.61 -5.27
CA LEU A 291 -20.05 2.72 -5.40
C LEU A 291 -21.19 3.49 -6.09
N LYS A 292 -21.67 2.94 -7.20
CA LYS A 292 -22.88 3.43 -7.87
C LYS A 292 -24.08 2.75 -7.23
N VAL A 293 -24.91 3.56 -6.56
CA VAL A 293 -26.22 3.14 -6.05
C VAL A 293 -27.22 3.12 -7.19
#